data_AF-A0A239NX75-F1
#
_entry.id   AF-A0A239NX75-F1
#
_cell.length_a   1.000
_cell.length_b   1.000
_cell.length_c   1.000
_cell.angle_alpha   90.00
_cell.angle_beta   90.00
_cell.angle_gamma   90.00
#
_symmetry.space_group_name_H-M   'P 1'
#
loop_
_entity.id
_entity.type
_entity.pdbx_description
1 polymer ?
#
loop_
_entity_poly.entity_id
_entity_poly.type
_entity_poly.pdbx_seq_one_letter_code
_entity_poly.pdbx_strand_id
1 'polypeptide(L)'
;MITPQHSTAAPSRRTVLRRALLTGAAALAGSHLTGCSPSSPQPETSAPSQSAPTTGSSGRRVLLVYFSRPGENYHYGRRTDLKVGNTEVLARKVSSRITCDTYRIQAADPYPHDYDATVRRNVHEQDTDARPGITGRLPALDGYNRSCWAVPSGTSEHR
;
A
#
# COMPACT_ATOMS: atom_id res chain seq x y z
N MET A 1 38.09 -15.25 44.56
CA MET A 1 36.95 -14.40 44.97
C MET A 1 35.94 -14.41 43.83
N ILE A 2 34.82 -15.10 44.03
CA ILE A 2 33.74 -15.25 43.05
C ILE A 2 32.55 -14.45 43.61
N THR A 3 32.07 -13.46 42.87
CA THR A 3 30.85 -12.71 43.20
C THR A 3 29.77 -13.12 42.20
N PRO A 4 28.61 -13.62 42.65
CA PRO A 4 27.47 -13.81 41.76
C PRO A 4 26.70 -12.50 41.65
N GLN A 5 26.31 -12.10 40.45
CA GLN A 5 25.32 -11.03 40.26
C GLN A 5 24.10 -11.62 39.58
N HIS A 6 22.97 -11.44 40.25
CA HIS A 6 21.67 -12.03 39.97
C HIS A 6 21.03 -11.42 38.72
N SER A 7 20.65 -12.28 37.77
CA SER A 7 19.69 -11.97 36.71
C SER A 7 18.32 -11.69 37.32
N THR A 8 17.84 -10.44 37.20
CA THR A 8 16.43 -10.10 37.45
C THR A 8 15.71 -10.01 36.12
N ALA A 9 14.92 -11.04 35.81
CA ALA A 9 14.03 -11.07 34.66
C ALA A 9 12.84 -10.12 34.90
N ALA A 10 12.63 -9.15 34.00
CA ALA A 10 11.44 -8.30 34.01
C ALA A 10 10.28 -9.01 33.27
N PRO A 11 9.05 -9.03 33.82
CA PRO A 11 7.96 -9.83 33.29
C PRO A 11 7.30 -9.28 32.02
N SER A 12 6.81 -10.24 31.24
CA SER A 12 6.19 -10.18 29.92
C SER A 12 4.91 -9.34 29.83
N ARG A 13 4.75 -8.67 28.67
CA ARG A 13 3.60 -7.84 28.27
C ARG A 13 2.39 -8.72 27.93
N ARG A 14 1.68 -9.22 28.94
CA ARG A 14 0.34 -9.82 28.75
C ARG A 14 -0.56 -9.44 29.92
N THR A 15 -1.27 -8.33 29.82
CA THR A 15 -2.42 -8.03 30.69
C THR A 15 -3.39 -7.14 29.91
N VAL A 16 -4.35 -7.77 29.23
CA VAL A 16 -5.79 -7.85 29.60
C VAL A 16 -6.62 -6.76 28.91
N LEU A 17 -7.24 -7.22 27.81
CA LEU A 17 -8.45 -6.70 27.21
C LEU A 17 -9.58 -6.63 28.25
N ARG A 18 -10.40 -5.57 28.23
CA ARG A 18 -11.84 -5.51 28.56
C ARG A 18 -12.18 -4.24 29.35
N ARG A 19 -12.85 -3.27 28.71
CA ARG A 19 -13.91 -2.40 29.25
C ARG A 19 -14.58 -1.69 28.08
N ALA A 20 -15.87 -1.37 28.02
CA ALA A 20 -17.10 -1.92 28.58
C ALA A 20 -18.19 -1.16 27.77
N LEU A 21 -19.13 -1.89 27.18
CA LEU A 21 -20.29 -1.30 26.49
C LEU A 21 -21.32 -0.84 27.52
N LEU A 22 -21.72 0.43 27.47
CA LEU A 22 -22.93 0.97 28.12
C LEU A 22 -23.51 2.04 27.19
N THR A 23 -24.58 1.68 26.47
CA THR A 23 -25.97 2.16 26.62
C THR A 23 -26.29 3.47 25.91
N GLY A 24 -27.25 3.40 24.99
CA GLY A 24 -27.97 4.54 24.45
C GLY A 24 -29.07 4.07 23.50
N ALA A 25 -30.23 3.70 24.05
CA ALA A 25 -31.45 3.47 23.29
C ALA A 25 -32.25 4.80 23.21
N ALA A 26 -32.65 5.18 22.00
CA ALA A 26 -33.76 6.11 21.79
C ALA A 26 -34.44 5.77 20.45
N ALA A 27 -35.68 5.31 20.56
CA ALA A 27 -36.60 5.10 19.44
C ALA A 27 -37.15 6.45 18.94
N LEU A 28 -37.57 6.50 17.67
CA LEU A 28 -38.94 6.84 17.24
C LEU A 28 -39.00 7.14 15.72
N ALA A 29 -39.93 6.44 15.05
CA ALA A 29 -40.85 6.89 14.00
C ALA A 29 -40.33 7.49 12.66
N GLY A 30 -40.91 7.02 11.55
CA GLY A 30 -41.09 7.87 10.36
C GLY A 30 -41.07 7.17 9.01
N SER A 31 -42.22 6.64 8.61
CA SER A 31 -42.83 6.77 7.27
C SER A 31 -41.99 6.52 6.00
N HIS A 32 -42.21 5.32 5.45
CA HIS A 32 -42.48 5.03 4.03
C HIS A 32 -42.69 6.23 3.11
N LEU A 33 -41.94 6.29 1.99
CA LEU A 33 -42.50 6.52 0.65
C LEU A 33 -41.54 5.94 -0.40
N THR A 34 -41.93 4.77 -0.91
CA THR A 34 -41.46 4.18 -2.16
C THR A 34 -41.89 5.10 -3.31
N GLY A 35 -40.97 5.92 -3.80
CA GLY A 35 -41.16 6.72 -5.02
C GLY A 35 -40.60 6.00 -6.24
N CYS A 36 -41.17 4.85 -6.62
CA CYS A 36 -40.96 4.31 -7.96
C CYS A 36 -41.87 5.10 -8.91
N SER A 37 -41.30 6.00 -9.70
CA SER A 37 -41.95 6.51 -10.91
C SER A 37 -41.68 5.56 -12.07
N PRO A 38 -42.69 4.88 -12.64
CA PRO A 38 -42.63 4.44 -14.01
C PRO A 38 -43.35 5.46 -14.91
N SER A 39 -42.93 5.50 -16.17
CA SER A 39 -43.59 6.13 -17.32
C SER A 39 -43.05 7.51 -17.72
N SER A 40 -42.20 7.52 -18.76
CA SER A 40 -42.69 7.70 -20.13
C SER A 40 -41.69 7.10 -21.15
N PRO A 41 -42.16 6.40 -22.20
CA PRO A 41 -41.31 5.92 -23.28
C PRO A 41 -40.98 7.09 -24.22
N GLN A 42 -39.69 7.42 -24.39
CA GLN A 42 -39.27 8.34 -25.44
C GLN A 42 -38.69 7.54 -26.63
N PRO A 43 -39.05 7.90 -27.87
CA PRO A 43 -38.80 7.08 -29.05
C PRO A 43 -37.32 6.99 -29.40
N GLU A 44 -36.96 5.83 -29.94
CA GLU A 44 -35.72 5.61 -30.66
C GLU A 44 -35.53 6.70 -31.73
N THR A 45 -34.50 7.52 -31.57
CA THR A 45 -33.90 8.25 -32.69
C THR A 45 -32.52 7.66 -32.92
N SER A 46 -32.46 6.84 -33.96
CA SER A 46 -31.26 6.22 -34.50
C SER A 46 -30.24 7.27 -34.91
N ALA A 47 -29.07 7.26 -34.29
CA ALA A 47 -27.85 7.83 -34.85
C ALA A 47 -26.74 6.76 -34.78
N PRO A 48 -26.20 6.31 -35.92
CA PRO A 48 -25.11 5.34 -35.92
C PRO A 48 -23.80 6.08 -35.63
N SER A 49 -23.47 6.24 -34.35
CA SER A 49 -22.13 6.68 -33.96
C SER A 49 -21.19 5.48 -33.97
N GLN A 50 -20.58 5.34 -35.13
CA GLN A 50 -19.40 4.58 -35.50
C GLN A 50 -18.58 4.08 -34.31
N SER A 51 -18.51 2.75 -34.22
CA SER A 51 -17.57 1.98 -33.45
C SER A 51 -16.15 2.53 -33.63
N ALA A 52 -15.61 3.14 -32.58
CA ALA A 52 -14.16 3.23 -32.46
C ALA A 52 -13.61 1.79 -32.42
N PRO A 53 -12.51 1.49 -33.11
CA PRO A 53 -11.85 0.20 -32.95
C PRO A 53 -11.21 0.21 -31.56
N THR A 54 -11.92 -0.32 -30.56
CA THR A 54 -11.28 -0.72 -29.31
C THR A 54 -10.47 -1.97 -29.62
N THR A 55 -9.25 -1.75 -30.11
CA THR A 55 -8.26 -2.81 -30.28
C THR A 55 -7.94 -3.40 -28.90
N GLY A 56 -8.65 -4.49 -28.59
CA GLY A 56 -8.06 -5.73 -28.15
C GLY A 56 -7.17 -5.71 -26.91
N SER A 57 -7.77 -6.02 -25.76
CA SER A 57 -7.33 -7.16 -24.96
C SER A 57 -8.40 -7.48 -23.91
N SER A 58 -9.34 -8.37 -24.24
CA SER A 58 -10.23 -9.01 -23.24
C SER A 58 -9.49 -10.07 -22.41
N GLY A 59 -8.16 -9.98 -22.32
CA GLY A 59 -7.34 -10.75 -21.40
C GLY A 59 -7.13 -9.94 -20.11
N ARG A 60 -7.24 -10.59 -18.95
CA ARG A 60 -6.98 -9.93 -17.66
C ARG A 60 -5.53 -9.48 -17.60
N ARG A 61 -5.27 -8.19 -17.80
CA ARG A 61 -3.93 -7.59 -17.66
C ARG A 61 -3.70 -7.15 -16.22
N VAL A 62 -2.51 -7.45 -15.71
CA VAL A 62 -2.10 -7.14 -14.34
C VAL A 62 -0.89 -6.22 -14.37
N LEU A 63 -0.95 -5.13 -13.61
CA LEU A 63 0.19 -4.25 -13.34
C LEU A 63 0.71 -4.48 -11.93
N LEU A 64 1.98 -4.83 -11.78
CA LEU A 64 2.70 -4.87 -10.51
C LEU A 64 3.50 -3.58 -10.34
N VAL A 65 2.98 -2.69 -9.49
CA VAL A 65 3.64 -1.45 -9.10
C VAL A 65 4.42 -1.67 -7.80
N TYR A 66 5.67 -1.23 -7.74
CA TYR A 66 6.44 -1.37 -6.49
C TYR A 66 7.42 -0.23 -6.25
N PHE A 67 7.65 0.06 -4.98
CA PHE A 67 8.78 0.86 -4.53
C PHE A 67 9.84 -0.05 -3.90
N SER A 68 11.12 0.21 -4.18
CA SER A 68 12.22 -0.57 -3.63
C SER A 68 13.47 0.29 -3.51
N ARG A 69 14.11 0.22 -2.33
CA ARG A 69 15.31 0.98 -1.99
C ARG A 69 16.53 0.03 -1.89
N PRO A 70 17.57 0.21 -2.72
CA PRO A 70 18.89 -0.39 -2.50
C PRO A 70 19.67 0.38 -1.41
N GLY A 71 20.86 -0.09 -1.06
CA GLY A 71 21.70 0.50 0.00
C GLY A 71 21.55 -0.21 1.34
N GLU A 72 21.99 0.43 2.41
CA GLU A 72 22.01 -0.18 3.75
C GLU A 72 20.57 -0.39 4.28
N ASN A 73 20.22 -1.64 4.54
CA ASN A 73 18.92 -2.03 5.09
C ASN A 73 19.11 -2.98 6.28
N TYR A 74 18.09 -3.07 7.14
CA TYR A 74 18.07 -4.03 8.23
C TYR A 74 17.62 -5.42 7.75
N HIS A 75 18.42 -6.44 8.02
CA HIS A 75 18.17 -7.82 7.59
C HIS A 75 18.69 -8.80 8.65
N TYR A 76 17.77 -9.55 9.28
CA TYR A 76 18.06 -10.54 10.34
C TYR A 76 18.99 -10.03 11.44
N GLY A 77 18.65 -8.90 12.06
CA GLY A 77 19.38 -8.39 13.23
C GLY A 77 20.59 -7.51 12.90
N ARG A 78 20.94 -7.35 11.62
CA ARG A 78 22.13 -6.61 11.18
C ARG A 78 21.85 -5.69 10.00
N ARG A 79 22.69 -4.67 9.85
CA ARG A 79 22.76 -3.85 8.64
C ARG A 79 23.39 -4.66 7.51
N THR A 80 22.84 -4.53 6.31
CA THR A 80 23.35 -5.18 5.11
C THR A 80 23.19 -4.22 3.95
N ASP A 81 24.26 -3.99 3.21
CA ASP A 81 24.21 -3.22 1.98
C ASP A 81 23.61 -4.07 0.85
N LEU A 82 22.51 -3.58 0.28
CA LEU A 82 21.76 -4.26 -0.77
C LEU A 82 22.02 -3.59 -2.12
N LYS A 83 22.66 -4.33 -3.04
CA LYS A 83 22.75 -3.91 -4.46
C LYS A 83 21.37 -3.74 -5.10
N VAL A 84 20.41 -4.57 -4.69
CA VAL A 84 19.01 -4.54 -5.14
C VAL A 84 18.12 -4.63 -3.91
N GLY A 85 17.16 -3.72 -3.78
CA GLY A 85 16.26 -3.71 -2.62
C GLY A 85 15.35 -4.94 -2.55
N ASN A 86 14.97 -5.32 -1.34
CA ASN A 86 14.22 -6.56 -1.06
C ASN A 86 12.90 -6.65 -1.83
N THR A 87 12.15 -5.55 -1.92
CA THR A 87 10.87 -5.51 -2.64
C THR A 87 11.06 -5.73 -4.14
N GLU A 88 12.17 -5.26 -4.72
CA GLU A 88 12.47 -5.51 -6.14
C GLU A 88 12.81 -6.98 -6.38
N VAL A 89 13.54 -7.63 -5.46
CA VAL A 89 13.77 -9.07 -5.53
C VAL A 89 12.43 -9.83 -5.50
N LEU A 90 11.49 -9.40 -4.66
CA LEU A 90 10.15 -9.98 -4.62
C LEU A 90 9.36 -9.70 -5.89
N ALA A 91 9.39 -8.47 -6.41
CA ALA A 91 8.67 -8.10 -7.62
C ALA A 91 9.11 -8.93 -8.82
N ARG A 92 10.43 -9.13 -8.98
CA ARG A 92 11.01 -10.02 -10.01
C ARG A 92 10.54 -11.47 -9.85
N LYS A 93 10.43 -11.96 -8.61
CA LYS A 93 9.90 -13.31 -8.34
C LYS A 93 8.40 -13.43 -8.66
N VAL A 94 7.62 -12.39 -8.44
CA VAL A 94 6.20 -12.38 -8.78
C VAL A 94 6.02 -12.34 -10.29
N SER A 95 6.71 -11.43 -10.99
CA SER A 95 6.62 -11.31 -12.45
C SER A 95 7.16 -12.54 -13.19
N SER A 96 8.01 -13.35 -12.57
CA SER A 96 8.43 -14.64 -13.14
C SER A 96 7.39 -15.76 -13.01
N ARG A 97 6.35 -15.57 -12.19
CA ARG A 97 5.33 -16.58 -11.86
C ARG A 97 3.96 -16.26 -12.44
N ILE A 98 3.69 -14.99 -12.73
CA ILE A 98 2.45 -14.54 -13.34
C ILE A 98 2.75 -13.64 -14.53
N THR A 99 1.88 -13.64 -15.54
CA THR A 99 1.92 -12.66 -16.63
C THR A 99 1.45 -11.32 -16.10
N CYS A 100 2.39 -10.42 -15.80
CA CYS A 100 2.10 -9.04 -15.41
C CYS A 100 3.15 -8.08 -15.97
N ASP A 101 2.71 -6.85 -16.21
CA ASP A 101 3.62 -5.74 -16.44
C ASP A 101 4.16 -5.25 -15.09
N THR A 102 5.38 -4.73 -15.07
CA THR A 102 6.01 -4.23 -13.83
C THR A 102 6.37 -2.76 -13.96
N TYR A 103 6.11 -2.00 -12.90
CA TYR A 103 6.48 -0.59 -12.83
C TYR A 103 7.12 -0.27 -11.48
N ARG A 104 8.39 0.15 -11.51
CA ARG A 104 9.11 0.59 -10.30
C ARG A 104 8.87 2.08 -10.10
N ILE A 105 8.29 2.44 -8.95
CA ILE A 105 8.22 3.83 -8.50
C ILE A 105 9.64 4.31 -8.15
N GLN A 106 10.03 5.44 -8.71
CA GLN A 106 11.26 6.15 -8.39
C GLN A 106 10.93 7.40 -7.60
N ALA A 107 11.58 7.62 -6.47
CA ALA A 107 11.45 8.86 -5.71
C ALA A 107 12.11 10.01 -6.49
N ALA A 108 11.46 11.18 -6.50
CA ALA A 108 12.01 12.39 -7.11
C ALA A 108 13.29 12.85 -6.40
N ASP A 109 13.28 12.75 -5.06
CA ASP A 109 14.46 12.88 -4.23
C ASP A 109 14.88 11.49 -3.70
N PRO A 110 16.00 10.91 -4.21
CA PRO A 110 16.45 9.59 -3.81
C PRO A 110 16.63 9.45 -2.30
N TYR A 111 16.19 8.32 -1.73
CA TYR A 111 16.44 8.04 -0.32
C TYR A 111 17.95 7.87 -0.05
N PRO A 112 18.43 8.29 1.14
CA PRO A 112 19.84 8.12 1.53
C PRO A 112 20.29 6.66 1.43
N HIS A 113 21.59 6.43 1.23
CA HIS A 113 22.17 5.07 1.27
C HIS A 113 22.30 4.53 2.71
N ASP A 114 22.59 5.39 3.68
CA ASP A 114 22.71 5.05 5.09
C ASP A 114 21.34 4.71 5.72
N TYR A 115 21.31 3.72 6.60
CA TYR A 115 20.08 3.26 7.24
C TYR A 115 19.50 4.32 8.18
N ASP A 116 20.32 4.90 9.05
CA ASP A 116 19.83 5.84 10.07
C ASP A 116 19.34 7.14 9.43
N ALA A 117 20.02 7.62 8.38
CA ALA A 117 19.55 8.74 7.59
C ALA A 117 18.19 8.46 6.93
N THR A 118 17.98 7.23 6.47
CA THR A 118 16.69 6.79 5.91
C THR A 118 15.61 6.72 6.98
N VAL A 119 15.90 6.19 8.18
CA VAL A 119 14.96 6.16 9.31
C VAL A 119 14.57 7.58 9.72
N ARG A 120 15.54 8.50 9.88
CA ARG A 120 15.26 9.90 10.21
C ARG A 120 14.36 10.57 9.17
N ARG A 121 14.63 10.35 7.88
CA ARG A 121 13.78 10.86 6.80
C ARG A 121 12.38 10.26 6.87
N ASN A 122 12.25 8.95 7.04
CA ASN A 122 10.94 8.27 7.13
C ASN A 122 10.11 8.79 8.30
N VAL A 123 10.73 8.98 9.48
CA VAL A 123 10.07 9.55 10.66
C VAL A 123 9.59 10.97 10.36
N HIS A 124 10.45 11.82 9.79
CA HIS A 124 10.06 13.18 9.43
C HIS A 124 8.92 13.21 8.39
N GLU A 125 8.99 12.39 7.34
CA GLU A 125 7.94 12.27 6.32
C GLU A 125 6.62 11.78 6.94
N GLN A 126 6.67 10.84 7.88
CA GLN A 126 5.49 10.35 8.58
C GLN A 126 4.89 11.40 9.51
N ASP A 127 5.72 12.07 10.32
CA ASP A 127 5.30 13.08 11.29
C ASP A 127 4.66 14.32 10.62
N THR A 128 5.11 14.62 9.40
CA THR A 128 4.61 15.75 8.61
C THR A 128 3.51 15.37 7.61
N ASP A 129 3.06 14.11 7.60
CA ASP A 129 2.17 13.54 6.56
C ASP A 129 2.64 13.85 5.13
N ALA A 130 3.96 13.86 4.92
CA ALA A 130 4.55 14.18 3.63
C ALA A 130 4.06 13.21 2.54
N ARG A 131 3.98 13.72 1.32
CA ARG A 131 3.74 12.92 0.11
C ARG A 131 4.95 13.12 -0.81
N PRO A 132 6.04 12.34 -0.62
CA PRO A 132 7.25 12.51 -1.42
C PRO A 132 6.95 12.43 -2.91
N GLY A 133 7.52 13.35 -3.67
CA GLY A 133 7.39 13.35 -5.12
C GLY A 133 7.98 12.09 -5.75
N ILE A 134 7.44 11.71 -6.91
CA ILE A 134 7.96 10.61 -7.73
C ILE A 134 8.49 11.14 -9.05
N THR A 135 9.45 10.44 -9.64
CA THR A 135 10.01 10.78 -10.95
C THR A 135 9.09 10.29 -12.07
N GLY A 136 8.93 11.13 -13.09
CA GLY A 136 8.23 10.77 -14.33
C GLY A 136 6.72 10.68 -14.17
N ARG A 137 6.07 10.11 -15.19
CA ARG A 137 4.62 9.91 -15.23
C ARG A 137 4.30 8.46 -14.87
N LEU A 138 3.24 8.26 -14.09
CA LEU A 138 2.68 6.94 -13.84
C LEU A 138 2.10 6.34 -15.14
N PRO A 139 2.19 5.00 -15.32
CA PRO A 139 1.56 4.34 -16.45
C PRO A 139 0.04 4.56 -16.42
N ALA A 140 -0.57 4.70 -17.60
CA ALA A 140 -2.03 4.73 -17.72
C ALA A 140 -2.62 3.40 -17.21
N LEU A 141 -3.69 3.50 -16.42
CA LEU A 141 -4.31 2.33 -15.80
C LEU A 141 -5.43 1.72 -16.64
N ASP A 142 -5.92 2.43 -17.66
CA ASP A 142 -7.12 2.07 -18.44
C ASP A 142 -7.01 0.71 -19.16
N GLY A 143 -5.80 0.17 -19.31
CA GLY A 143 -5.53 -1.13 -19.91
C GLY A 143 -5.38 -2.30 -18.92
N TYR A 144 -5.46 -2.07 -17.62
CA TYR A 144 -5.24 -3.08 -16.59
C TYR A 144 -6.53 -3.41 -15.82
N ASN A 145 -6.83 -4.70 -15.70
CA ASN A 145 -7.98 -5.18 -14.93
C ASN A 145 -7.67 -5.29 -13.43
N ARG A 146 -6.38 -5.44 -13.06
CA ARG A 146 -5.92 -5.48 -11.68
C ARG A 146 -4.58 -4.79 -11.53
N SER A 147 -4.42 -4.05 -10.44
CA SER A 147 -3.13 -3.50 -10.01
C SER A 147 -2.74 -4.05 -8.64
N CYS A 148 -1.52 -4.56 -8.50
CA CYS A 148 -0.93 -4.96 -7.23
C CYS A 148 0.17 -3.95 -6.86
N TRP A 149 0.19 -3.53 -5.60
CA TRP A 149 1.16 -2.56 -5.08
C TRP A 149 2.02 -3.23 -4.01
N ALA A 150 3.34 -3.07 -4.10
CA ALA A 150 4.29 -3.58 -3.11
C ALA A 150 5.21 -2.48 -2.61
N VAL A 151 5.32 -2.33 -1.30
CA VAL A 151 6.16 -1.31 -0.66
C VAL A 151 6.97 -1.95 0.47
N PRO A 152 8.18 -1.44 0.77
CA PRO A 152 8.93 -1.89 1.92
C PRO A 152 8.20 -1.54 3.22
N SER A 153 8.35 -2.36 4.26
CA SER A 153 7.92 -2.00 5.61
C SER A 153 8.91 -0.99 6.21
N GLY A 154 8.43 0.21 6.53
CA GLY A 154 9.19 1.17 7.32
C GLY A 154 9.00 0.90 8.81
N THR A 155 10.08 0.63 9.55
CA THR A 155 10.06 0.63 11.01
C THR A 155 10.59 1.97 11.50
N SER A 156 9.71 2.84 11.99
CA SER A 156 10.08 4.01 12.77
C SER A 156 10.41 3.55 14.19
N GLU A 157 11.65 3.15 14.43
CA GLU A 157 12.08 2.81 15.79
C GLU A 157 12.38 4.11 16.53
N HIS A 158 11.39 4.61 17.29
CA HIS A 158 11.63 5.65 18.30
C HIS A 158 12.47 5.02 19.40
N ARG A 159 13.78 5.21 19.36
CA ARG A 159 14.69 4.88 20.46
C ARG A 159 15.15 6.16 21.14
#